data_AF-A0A5Q4DEC6-F1
#
_entry.id   AF-A0A5Q4DEC6-F1
#
_cell.length_a   1.000
_cell.length_b   1.000
_cell.length_c   1.000
_cell.angle_alpha   90.00
_cell.angle_beta   90.00
_cell.angle_gamma   90.00
#
_symmetry.space_group_name_H-M   'P 1'
#
loop_
_entity.id
_entity.type
_entity.pdbx_description
1 polymer ?
#
loop_
_entity_poly.entity_id
_entity_poly.type
_entity_poly.pdbx_seq_one_letter_code
_entity_poly.pdbx_strand_id
1 'polypeptide(L)'
;MQVRRRDVETGGGEGDERSGHGVPYPGNGEGSVRQEPAETFGVSMKCTDHVQKNLTESGTDHILGSGRLVVGYASPSRRSAMQAFNSELFMTTSEVADLLGVHSSTVKRWTDAAELESHKTDGGHRRIYLQSVLEFARARNVGTFLDAFEPFESHVWLAARDAIRHDDFKRTVTLAMGWLVRGHPKRITALFHELGSRPDLPFSVLCDRAIQPFMAEVGTLWREGRIRIGEEHQASQAVLEALIHLSARRDGAAPIVRSEDRRCAIVGAMSGDHHHLGAMCVRILLERNGWDVQYLGADTPAEEFAAMQRSREAELVCVSFSPPASVAHMRRCLDVMSEFYRAELPYHLAFGGLGSPLIEAEAVNGPWESFRIYPSAEAFERWLNAGVSGVKSEPWRESA
;
A
#
# COMPACT_ATOMS: atom_id res chain seq x y z
N MET A 1 -17.68 17.24 54.40
CA MET A 1 -17.40 16.47 55.63
C MET A 1 -15.88 16.42 55.80
N GLN A 2 -15.34 17.18 56.77
CA GLN A 2 -13.97 17.20 57.36
C GLN A 2 -12.75 17.10 56.40
N VAL A 3 -11.91 18.12 56.15
CA VAL A 3 -11.03 18.99 57.00
C VAL A 3 -9.89 18.27 57.74
N ARG A 4 -8.64 18.59 57.34
CA ARG A 4 -7.37 18.84 58.09
C ARG A 4 -6.23 18.85 57.05
N ARG A 5 -5.44 19.88 56.71
CA ARG A 5 -4.69 20.98 57.40
C ARG A 5 -3.71 20.51 58.48
N ARG A 6 -2.40 20.77 58.25
CA ARG A 6 -1.34 21.40 59.11
C ARG A 6 -0.16 21.79 58.19
N ASP A 7 0.19 23.09 58.02
CA ASP A 7 1.11 23.96 58.80
C ASP A 7 2.59 23.60 58.51
N VAL A 8 3.49 24.40 57.90
CA VAL A 8 3.99 25.80 58.02
C VAL A 8 4.75 26.11 59.33
N GLU A 9 6.09 26.21 59.23
CA GLU A 9 7.03 27.10 59.96
C GLU A 9 8.24 27.30 59.01
N THR A 10 8.63 28.47 58.47
CA THR A 10 9.09 29.80 58.95
C THR A 10 10.53 29.91 59.45
N GLY A 11 11.29 30.79 58.80
CA GLY A 11 12.54 31.45 59.23
C GLY A 11 13.52 31.62 58.06
N GLY A 12 13.98 32.81 57.63
CA GLY A 12 13.88 34.18 58.13
C GLY A 12 15.21 34.94 57.85
N GLY A 13 15.13 36.12 57.24
CA GLY A 13 16.18 37.17 57.19
C GLY A 13 17.19 37.12 56.03
N GLU A 14 17.69 38.18 55.40
CA GLU A 14 17.63 39.67 55.50
C GLU A 14 18.14 40.21 54.13
N GLY A 15 17.58 41.29 53.56
CA GLY A 15 18.19 42.64 53.44
C GLY A 15 19.36 42.70 52.43
N ASP A 16 19.35 43.45 51.31
CA ASP A 16 19.51 44.92 51.20
C ASP A 16 19.39 45.33 49.70
N GLU A 17 18.39 46.10 49.27
CA GLU A 17 18.37 47.54 48.90
C GLU A 17 19.15 48.04 47.65
N ARG A 18 18.36 48.65 46.73
CA ARG A 18 18.58 49.87 45.88
C ARG A 18 19.60 49.76 44.71
N SER A 19 19.44 50.35 43.52
CA SER A 19 18.70 51.48 42.91
C SER A 19 18.79 51.28 41.36
N GLY A 20 17.91 51.68 40.43
CA GLY A 20 17.26 52.97 40.20
C GLY A 20 17.78 53.61 38.89
N HIS A 21 16.86 54.07 38.02
CA HIS A 21 17.02 54.85 36.75
C HIS A 21 17.23 54.04 35.45
N GLY A 22 16.58 54.32 34.31
CA GLY A 22 15.76 55.44 33.87
C GLY A 22 16.00 55.66 32.36
N VAL A 23 14.93 55.65 31.56
CA VAL A 23 14.90 55.77 30.08
C VAL A 23 15.33 57.18 29.62
N PRO A 24 15.78 57.35 28.36
CA PRO A 24 14.99 58.20 27.44
C PRO A 24 14.98 57.74 25.96
N TYR A 25 13.85 58.02 25.30
CA TYR A 25 13.64 58.05 23.84
C TYR A 25 14.30 59.29 23.19
N PRO A 26 14.49 59.27 21.86
CA PRO A 26 13.87 60.32 21.04
C PRO A 26 13.18 59.79 19.77
N GLY A 27 12.25 60.58 19.23
CA GLY A 27 11.28 60.18 18.21
C GLY A 27 11.43 60.77 16.80
N ASN A 28 10.53 60.25 15.96
CA ASN A 28 9.86 60.75 14.74
C ASN A 28 10.66 61.16 13.49
N GLY A 29 10.43 60.37 12.43
CA GLY A 29 10.54 60.78 11.02
C GLY A 29 9.58 59.92 10.18
N GLU A 30 8.61 60.57 9.54
CA GLU A 30 7.53 59.98 8.72
C GLU A 30 8.05 59.33 7.44
N GLY A 31 7.41 58.23 6.99
CA GLY A 31 7.69 57.63 5.69
C GLY A 31 6.86 56.38 5.41
N SER A 32 5.82 56.54 4.57
CA SER A 32 4.92 55.54 3.97
C SER A 32 5.30 54.05 4.07
N VAL A 33 4.49 53.27 4.80
CA VAL A 33 4.47 51.81 4.67
C VAL A 33 3.45 51.44 3.59
N ARG A 34 3.94 51.03 2.42
CA ARG A 34 3.18 50.22 1.47
C ARG A 34 2.95 48.85 2.12
N GLN A 35 1.69 48.44 2.22
CA GLN A 35 1.34 47.05 2.49
C GLN A 35 1.68 46.23 1.24
N GLU A 36 2.68 45.36 1.33
CA GLU A 36 2.82 44.22 0.41
C GLU A 36 2.06 43.01 0.99
N PRO A 37 1.29 42.27 0.18
CA PRO A 37 0.53 41.13 0.65
C PRO A 37 1.42 39.89 0.83
N ALA A 38 1.04 39.06 1.79
CA ALA A 38 1.66 37.79 2.13
C ALA A 38 1.82 36.88 0.89
N GLU A 39 3.07 36.52 0.58
CA GLU A 39 3.37 35.51 -0.43
C GLU A 39 2.95 34.13 0.08
N THR A 40 2.10 33.52 -0.74
CA THR A 40 1.61 32.15 -0.59
C THR A 40 2.74 31.20 -0.99
N PHE A 41 3.08 30.24 -0.12
CA PHE A 41 4.00 29.14 -0.46
C PHE A 41 3.39 28.30 -1.60
N GLY A 42 3.75 28.64 -2.83
CA GLY A 42 3.48 27.85 -4.02
C GLY A 42 4.56 26.79 -4.22
N VAL A 43 4.21 25.52 -4.03
CA VAL A 43 5.04 24.39 -4.45
C VAL A 43 5.10 24.42 -5.99
N SER A 44 6.28 24.80 -6.51
CA SER A 44 6.58 24.85 -7.94
C SER A 44 6.65 23.43 -8.51
N MET A 45 5.55 22.97 -9.08
CA MET A 45 5.46 21.73 -9.84
C MET A 45 5.84 22.02 -11.30
N LYS A 46 7.13 21.99 -11.62
CA LYS A 46 7.61 22.03 -13.01
C LYS A 46 7.72 20.61 -13.55
N CYS A 47 6.65 20.13 -14.18
CA CYS A 47 6.70 18.97 -15.07
C CYS A 47 5.76 19.21 -16.25
N THR A 48 6.21 19.99 -17.23
CA THR A 48 5.70 19.95 -18.61
C THR A 48 6.72 20.56 -19.53
N ASP A 49 7.47 19.72 -20.23
CA ASP A 49 8.04 20.05 -21.53
C ASP A 49 8.18 18.74 -22.31
N HIS A 50 7.12 18.36 -23.02
CA HIS A 50 7.17 17.80 -24.39
C HIS A 50 5.74 17.45 -24.84
N VAL A 51 5.53 17.55 -26.16
CA VAL A 51 4.29 17.34 -26.92
C VAL A 51 3.41 18.59 -27.11
N GLN A 52 3.93 19.53 -27.90
CA GLN A 52 3.11 20.29 -28.84
C GLN A 52 3.74 20.19 -30.23
N LYS A 53 3.07 19.49 -31.15
CA LYS A 53 3.00 19.87 -32.57
C LYS A 53 2.01 19.00 -33.35
N ASN A 54 1.24 19.69 -34.18
CA ASN A 54 0.40 19.24 -35.29
C ASN A 54 -1.06 18.92 -34.97
N LEU A 55 -1.92 19.92 -35.17
CA LEU A 55 -3.19 19.79 -35.88
C LEU A 55 -3.54 21.17 -36.46
N THR A 56 -3.23 21.38 -37.75
CA THR A 56 -3.75 22.48 -38.56
C THR A 56 -4.88 21.97 -39.44
N GLU A 57 -6.06 22.56 -39.22
CA GLU A 57 -7.13 22.94 -40.16
C GLU A 57 -7.28 22.24 -41.52
N SER A 58 -8.44 21.59 -41.69
CA SER A 58 -9.37 21.72 -42.83
C SER A 58 -10.66 21.00 -42.40
N GLY A 59 -11.90 21.42 -42.63
CA GLY A 59 -12.45 22.38 -43.58
C GLY A 59 -13.63 21.70 -44.31
N THR A 60 -14.86 22.03 -43.88
CA THR A 60 -16.16 22.02 -44.62
C THR A 60 -17.10 20.78 -44.70
N ASP A 61 -18.37 21.14 -44.47
CA ASP A 61 -19.70 20.51 -44.55
C ASP A 61 -20.02 19.52 -45.69
N HIS A 62 -20.88 18.51 -45.43
CA HIS A 62 -22.30 18.50 -45.85
C HIS A 62 -23.11 17.28 -45.34
N ILE A 63 -24.44 17.37 -45.54
CA ILE A 63 -25.58 16.84 -44.75
C ILE A 63 -26.21 15.56 -45.37
N LEU A 64 -26.98 14.80 -44.54
CA LEU A 64 -28.15 13.90 -44.78
C LEU A 64 -27.82 12.40 -44.94
N GLY A 65 -28.48 11.42 -44.29
CA GLY A 65 -29.60 11.41 -43.36
C GLY A 65 -30.06 9.97 -43.01
N SER A 66 -31.03 9.88 -42.09
CA SER A 66 -31.96 8.76 -41.78
C SER A 66 -31.50 7.58 -40.91
N GLY A 67 -32.29 7.28 -39.87
CA GLY A 67 -32.27 5.99 -39.14
C GLY A 67 -32.25 6.05 -37.60
N ARG A 68 -33.13 6.81 -36.96
CA ARG A 68 -33.22 6.88 -35.48
C ARG A 68 -34.06 5.71 -34.94
N LEU A 69 -33.40 4.62 -34.54
CA LEU A 69 -34.00 3.56 -33.72
C LEU A 69 -33.94 3.99 -32.24
N VAL A 70 -35.04 4.55 -31.74
CA VAL A 70 -35.22 4.79 -30.30
C VAL A 70 -35.62 3.45 -29.68
N VAL A 71 -34.64 2.68 -29.22
CA VAL A 71 -34.90 1.56 -28.32
C VAL A 71 -35.08 2.14 -26.93
N GLY A 72 -36.33 2.30 -26.51
CA GLY A 72 -36.69 2.66 -25.15
C GLY A 72 -36.33 1.53 -24.20
N TYR A 73 -35.16 1.58 -23.60
CA TYR A 73 -34.88 0.82 -22.38
C TYR A 73 -35.48 1.60 -21.21
N ALA A 74 -36.66 1.20 -20.75
CA ALA A 74 -37.07 1.49 -19.39
C ALA A 74 -36.04 0.80 -18.48
N SER A 75 -35.13 1.58 -17.89
CA SER A 75 -34.13 1.04 -16.97
C SER A 75 -34.85 0.50 -15.74
N PRO A 76 -34.66 -0.78 -15.35
CA PRO A 76 -34.89 -1.18 -13.97
C PRO A 76 -34.05 -0.22 -13.13
N SER A 77 -34.62 0.34 -12.06
CA SER A 77 -33.85 1.22 -11.16
C SER A 77 -32.53 0.51 -10.82
N ARG A 78 -31.38 1.20 -10.93
CA ARG A 78 -30.07 0.57 -10.68
C ARG A 78 -30.02 -0.13 -9.31
N ARG A 79 -30.84 0.29 -8.34
CA ARG A 79 -31.02 -0.39 -7.05
C ARG A 79 -31.64 -1.78 -7.17
N SER A 80 -32.68 -1.98 -7.99
CA SER A 80 -33.39 -3.26 -8.11
C SER A 80 -32.56 -4.34 -8.81
N ALA A 81 -31.82 -3.99 -9.86
CA ALA A 81 -30.93 -4.95 -10.53
C ALA A 81 -29.73 -5.34 -9.64
N MET A 82 -29.18 -4.40 -8.86
CA MET A 82 -28.01 -4.65 -7.99
C MET A 82 -28.40 -5.39 -6.70
N GLN A 83 -29.60 -5.17 -6.17
CA GLN A 83 -30.17 -5.95 -5.05
C GLN A 83 -30.35 -7.43 -5.43
N ALA A 84 -30.75 -7.73 -6.67
CA ALA A 84 -30.95 -9.11 -7.13
C ALA A 84 -29.64 -9.95 -7.17
N PHE A 85 -28.48 -9.33 -7.40
CA PHE A 85 -27.21 -10.05 -7.45
C PHE A 85 -26.63 -10.38 -6.07
N ASN A 86 -26.98 -9.63 -5.03
CA ASN A 86 -26.59 -9.94 -3.65
C ASN A 86 -27.46 -11.06 -3.04
N SER A 87 -28.67 -11.29 -3.55
CA SER A 87 -29.65 -12.21 -2.95
C SER A 87 -29.48 -13.68 -3.32
N GLU A 88 -28.75 -14.03 -4.38
CA GLU A 88 -28.69 -15.43 -4.87
C GLU A 88 -27.43 -16.20 -4.43
N LEU A 89 -26.43 -15.53 -3.86
CA LEU A 89 -25.19 -16.19 -3.44
C LEU A 89 -25.43 -17.01 -2.17
N PHE A 90 -25.31 -18.32 -2.30
CA PHE A 90 -25.30 -19.23 -1.16
C PHE A 90 -23.91 -19.47 -0.60
N MET A 91 -23.86 -19.57 0.72
CA MET A 91 -22.71 -19.90 1.53
C MET A 91 -22.93 -21.25 2.23
N THR A 92 -21.84 -22.00 2.38
CA THR A 92 -21.78 -23.15 3.28
C THR A 92 -21.74 -22.69 4.74
N THR A 93 -22.07 -23.59 5.67
CA THR A 93 -21.95 -23.32 7.10
C THR A 93 -20.54 -22.88 7.51
N SER A 94 -19.50 -23.47 6.92
CA SER A 94 -18.11 -23.10 7.21
C SER A 94 -17.79 -21.69 6.70
N GLU A 95 -18.24 -21.34 5.50
CA GLU A 95 -18.05 -19.98 4.95
C GLU A 95 -18.75 -18.91 5.78
N VAL A 96 -19.95 -19.19 6.31
CA VAL A 96 -20.64 -18.27 7.23
C VAL A 96 -19.89 -18.15 8.55
N ALA A 97 -19.30 -19.25 9.03
CA ALA A 97 -18.51 -19.26 10.25
C ALA A 97 -17.26 -18.38 10.09
N ASP A 98 -16.57 -18.52 8.96
CA ASP A 98 -15.41 -17.71 8.59
C ASP A 98 -15.78 -16.23 8.46
N LEU A 99 -16.88 -15.91 7.77
CA LEU A 99 -17.35 -14.53 7.59
C LEU A 99 -17.70 -13.84 8.91
N LEU A 100 -18.33 -14.56 9.84
CA LEU A 100 -18.77 -14.02 11.12
C LEU A 100 -17.74 -14.16 12.25
N GLY A 101 -16.58 -14.79 11.99
CA GLY A 101 -15.55 -15.02 12.99
C GLY A 101 -15.99 -15.95 14.13
N VAL A 102 -16.83 -16.96 13.85
CA VAL A 102 -17.34 -17.92 14.83
C VAL A 102 -17.03 -19.36 14.43
N HIS A 103 -17.20 -20.32 15.36
CA HIS A 103 -17.05 -21.73 15.03
C HIS A 103 -18.26 -22.27 14.23
N SER A 104 -18.03 -23.21 13.30
CA SER A 104 -19.08 -23.76 12.43
C SER A 104 -20.25 -24.41 13.20
N SER A 105 -20.01 -24.96 14.40
CA SER A 105 -21.08 -25.50 15.26
C SER A 105 -22.03 -24.42 15.77
N THR A 106 -21.55 -23.18 15.97
CA THR A 106 -22.37 -22.03 16.34
C THR A 106 -23.34 -21.67 15.23
N VAL A 107 -22.87 -21.65 13.98
CA VAL A 107 -23.73 -21.43 12.81
C VAL A 107 -24.78 -22.53 12.68
N LYS A 108 -24.41 -23.81 12.88
CA LYS A 108 -25.38 -24.92 12.88
C LYS A 108 -26.47 -24.69 13.93
N ARG A 109 -26.09 -24.30 15.15
CA ARG A 109 -27.04 -23.98 16.23
C ARG A 109 -28.01 -22.87 15.83
N TRP A 110 -27.52 -21.77 15.22
CA TRP A 110 -28.39 -20.69 14.75
C TRP A 110 -29.35 -21.13 13.65
N THR A 111 -28.89 -21.98 12.72
CA THR A 111 -29.78 -22.52 11.68
C THR A 111 -30.81 -23.51 12.23
N ASP A 112 -30.42 -24.35 13.21
CA ASP A 112 -31.31 -25.34 13.82
C ASP A 112 -32.37 -24.68 14.73
N ALA A 113 -32.01 -23.54 15.34
CA ALA A 113 -32.93 -22.70 16.11
C ALA A 113 -33.77 -21.75 15.25
N ALA A 114 -33.64 -21.80 13.92
CA ALA A 114 -34.29 -20.88 12.97
C ALA A 114 -33.99 -19.39 13.21
N GLU A 115 -32.88 -19.06 13.90
CA GLU A 115 -32.39 -17.69 14.07
C GLU A 115 -31.68 -17.17 12.82
N LEU A 116 -31.08 -18.08 12.04
CA LEU A 116 -30.42 -17.80 10.76
C LEU A 116 -31.09 -18.66 9.68
N GLU A 117 -31.71 -18.01 8.70
CA GLU A 117 -32.41 -18.68 7.60
C GLU A 117 -31.45 -19.54 6.77
N SER A 118 -31.84 -20.80 6.50
CA SER A 118 -31.04 -21.71 5.70
C SER A 118 -31.90 -22.68 4.89
N HIS A 119 -31.39 -23.06 3.72
CA HIS A 119 -31.97 -24.07 2.84
C HIS A 119 -31.14 -25.35 2.93
N LYS A 120 -31.77 -26.50 2.72
CA LYS A 120 -31.07 -27.78 2.56
C LYS A 120 -31.14 -28.19 1.10
N THR A 121 -30.02 -28.63 0.55
CA THR A 121 -30.01 -29.32 -0.74
C THR A 121 -30.66 -30.70 -0.61
N ASP A 122 -30.97 -31.35 -1.74
CA ASP A 122 -31.48 -32.73 -1.76
C ASP A 122 -30.54 -33.72 -1.02
N GLY A 123 -29.23 -33.43 -1.00
CA GLY A 123 -28.22 -34.16 -0.24
C GLY A 123 -28.12 -33.78 1.25
N GLY A 124 -29.03 -32.95 1.77
CA GLY A 124 -29.09 -32.57 3.18
C GLY A 124 -28.08 -31.51 3.63
N HIS A 125 -27.28 -30.93 2.72
CA HIS A 125 -26.30 -29.91 3.06
C HIS A 125 -26.96 -28.53 3.21
N ARG A 126 -26.61 -27.80 4.29
CA ARG A 126 -27.10 -26.43 4.51
C ARG A 126 -26.49 -25.44 3.51
N ARG A 127 -27.31 -24.51 3.04
CA ARG A 127 -26.99 -23.39 2.16
C ARG A 127 -27.67 -22.16 2.73
N ILE A 128 -26.89 -21.12 3.00
CA ILE A 128 -27.31 -19.90 3.69
C ILE A 128 -27.07 -18.75 2.73
N TYR A 129 -28.08 -17.94 2.42
CA TYR A 129 -27.88 -16.80 1.54
C TYR A 129 -26.97 -15.76 2.20
N LEU A 130 -26.01 -15.21 1.45
CA LEU A 130 -25.13 -14.15 1.95
C LEU A 130 -25.95 -12.98 2.51
N GLN A 131 -27.03 -12.59 1.82
CA GLN A 131 -27.92 -11.53 2.28
C GLN A 131 -28.49 -11.82 3.68
N SER A 132 -29.00 -13.03 3.91
CA SER A 132 -29.50 -13.45 5.23
C SER A 132 -28.41 -13.42 6.30
N VAL A 133 -27.16 -13.77 5.94
CA VAL A 133 -26.01 -13.68 6.86
C VAL A 133 -25.70 -12.22 7.22
N LEU A 134 -25.66 -11.33 6.23
CA LEU A 134 -25.37 -9.91 6.46
C LEU A 134 -26.49 -9.22 7.26
N GLU A 135 -27.75 -9.55 7.00
CA GLU A 135 -28.89 -9.08 7.79
C GLU A 135 -28.82 -9.59 9.23
N PHE A 136 -28.51 -10.87 9.41
CA PHE A 136 -28.29 -11.48 10.72
C PHE A 136 -27.14 -10.80 11.49
N ALA A 137 -26.03 -10.53 10.82
CA ALA A 137 -24.85 -9.86 11.38
C ALA A 137 -25.20 -8.44 11.83
N ARG A 138 -25.85 -7.66 10.96
CA ARG A 138 -26.33 -6.30 11.28
C ARG A 138 -27.29 -6.28 12.45
N ALA A 139 -28.26 -7.20 12.50
CA ALA A 139 -29.22 -7.29 13.60
C ALA A 139 -28.57 -7.57 14.96
N ARG A 140 -27.37 -8.18 14.97
CA ARG A 140 -26.59 -8.50 16.17
C ARG A 140 -25.39 -7.57 16.40
N ASN A 141 -25.26 -6.50 15.60
CA ASN A 141 -24.09 -5.60 15.61
C ASN A 141 -22.75 -6.35 15.46
N VAL A 142 -22.74 -7.41 14.65
CA VAL A 142 -21.52 -8.12 14.25
C VAL A 142 -21.02 -7.48 12.97
N GLY A 143 -19.89 -6.78 13.05
CA GLY A 143 -19.25 -6.21 11.87
C GLY A 143 -18.63 -7.30 10.99
N THR A 144 -18.74 -7.14 9.67
CA THR A 144 -18.09 -8.02 8.71
C THR A 144 -17.13 -7.23 7.83
N PHE A 145 -16.12 -7.89 7.27
CA PHE A 145 -15.25 -7.22 6.30
C PHE A 145 -16.02 -6.74 5.06
N LEU A 146 -17.20 -7.30 4.79
CA LEU A 146 -18.04 -6.95 3.65
C LEU A 146 -18.77 -5.61 3.82
N ASP A 147 -18.85 -5.06 5.04
CA ASP A 147 -19.59 -3.82 5.34
C ASP A 147 -19.07 -2.61 4.55
N ALA A 148 -17.78 -2.58 4.24
CA ALA A 148 -17.16 -1.52 3.44
C ALA A 148 -17.52 -1.55 1.95
N PHE A 149 -18.23 -2.59 1.50
CA PHE A 149 -18.38 -2.90 0.08
C PHE A 149 -19.80 -2.80 -0.46
N GLU A 150 -20.79 -2.37 0.33
CA GLU A 150 -22.16 -2.22 -0.17
C GLU A 150 -22.22 -1.42 -1.50
N PRO A 151 -22.96 -1.87 -2.54
CA PRO A 151 -23.74 -3.12 -2.66
C PRO A 151 -23.00 -4.25 -3.42
N PHE A 152 -21.67 -4.37 -3.27
CA PHE A 152 -20.80 -5.31 -3.98
C PHE A 152 -20.33 -6.49 -3.09
N GLU A 153 -20.97 -6.72 -1.95
CA GLU A 153 -20.56 -7.70 -0.94
C GLU A 153 -20.40 -9.10 -1.53
N SER A 154 -21.35 -9.53 -2.35
CA SER A 154 -21.28 -10.81 -3.08
C SER A 154 -20.04 -10.94 -3.96
N HIS A 155 -19.69 -9.89 -4.68
CA HIS A 155 -18.56 -9.89 -5.60
C HIS A 155 -17.24 -9.89 -4.85
N VAL A 156 -17.18 -9.17 -3.74
CA VAL A 156 -15.99 -9.12 -2.87
C VAL A 156 -15.78 -10.44 -2.16
N TRP A 157 -16.86 -11.07 -1.66
CA TRP A 157 -16.79 -12.42 -1.11
C TRP A 157 -16.24 -13.41 -2.13
N LEU A 158 -16.78 -13.40 -3.36
CA LEU A 158 -16.29 -14.27 -4.43
C LEU A 158 -14.84 -13.96 -4.79
N ALA A 159 -14.43 -12.68 -4.82
CA ALA A 159 -13.05 -12.30 -5.14
C ALA A 159 -12.06 -12.81 -4.10
N ALA A 160 -12.40 -12.66 -2.82
CA ALA A 160 -11.59 -13.19 -1.72
C ALA A 160 -11.53 -14.72 -1.76
N ARG A 161 -12.66 -15.38 -2.03
CA ARG A 161 -12.72 -16.85 -2.15
C ARG A 161 -11.88 -17.36 -3.33
N ASP A 162 -12.00 -16.73 -4.50
CA ASP A 162 -11.27 -17.09 -5.70
C ASP A 162 -9.75 -16.90 -5.48
N ALA A 163 -9.34 -15.79 -4.84
CA ALA A 163 -7.94 -15.54 -4.47
C ALA A 163 -7.38 -16.58 -3.49
N ILE A 164 -8.11 -16.88 -2.41
CA ILE A 164 -7.63 -17.76 -1.33
C ILE A 164 -7.64 -19.24 -1.74
N ARG A 165 -8.71 -19.70 -2.41
CA ARG A 165 -8.90 -21.13 -2.70
C ARG A 165 -8.37 -21.56 -4.06
N HIS A 166 -8.25 -20.62 -5.00
CA HIS A 166 -7.94 -20.92 -6.40
C HIS A 166 -6.78 -20.11 -6.95
N ASP A 167 -6.17 -19.24 -6.14
CA ASP A 167 -5.04 -18.41 -6.57
C ASP A 167 -5.40 -17.56 -7.81
N ASP A 168 -6.69 -17.20 -7.93
CA ASP A 168 -7.27 -16.44 -9.04
C ASP A 168 -7.70 -15.04 -8.57
N PHE A 169 -7.00 -14.04 -9.10
CA PHE A 169 -7.18 -12.63 -8.78
C PHE A 169 -7.92 -11.84 -9.86
N LYS A 170 -8.40 -12.50 -10.93
CA LYS A 170 -9.05 -11.81 -12.04
C LYS A 170 -10.24 -10.98 -11.58
N ARG A 171 -11.06 -11.53 -10.67
CA ARG A 171 -12.21 -10.82 -10.10
C ARG A 171 -11.78 -9.64 -9.23
N THR A 172 -10.74 -9.83 -8.42
CA THR A 172 -10.14 -8.78 -7.57
C THR A 172 -9.71 -7.58 -8.41
N VAL A 173 -8.93 -7.81 -9.46
CA VAL A 173 -8.47 -6.76 -10.38
C VAL A 173 -9.64 -6.10 -11.12
N THR A 174 -10.58 -6.90 -11.63
CA THR A 174 -11.78 -6.39 -12.33
C THR A 174 -12.62 -5.46 -11.44
N LEU A 175 -12.79 -5.82 -10.16
CA LEU A 175 -13.51 -4.97 -9.19
C LEU A 175 -12.75 -3.68 -8.91
N ALA A 176 -11.45 -3.76 -8.65
CA ALA A 176 -10.62 -2.60 -8.39
C ALA A 176 -10.63 -1.61 -9.56
N MET A 177 -10.44 -2.10 -10.79
CA MET A 177 -10.55 -1.29 -12.02
C MET A 177 -11.94 -0.70 -12.20
N GLY A 178 -12.98 -1.50 -11.95
CA GLY A 178 -14.36 -1.04 -12.00
C GLY A 178 -14.65 0.09 -11.00
N TRP A 179 -14.08 0.05 -9.80
CA TRP A 179 -14.21 1.11 -8.81
C TRP A 179 -13.38 2.34 -9.14
N LEU A 180 -12.20 2.16 -9.73
CA LEU A 180 -11.36 3.27 -10.17
C LEU A 180 -12.09 4.15 -11.17
N VAL A 181 -12.59 3.54 -12.26
CA VAL A 181 -13.31 4.25 -13.35
C VAL A 181 -14.60 4.91 -12.85
N ARG A 182 -15.16 4.44 -11.74
CA ARG A 182 -16.39 4.99 -11.12
C ARG A 182 -16.11 5.98 -9.98
N GLY A 183 -14.85 6.30 -9.69
CA GLY A 183 -14.49 7.24 -8.63
C GLY A 183 -14.72 6.69 -7.22
N HIS A 184 -14.44 5.41 -6.99
CA HIS A 184 -14.57 4.73 -5.70
C HIS A 184 -13.24 4.18 -5.13
N PRO A 185 -12.16 4.98 -5.07
CA PRO A 185 -10.83 4.50 -4.66
C PRO A 185 -10.79 3.92 -3.25
N LYS A 186 -11.64 4.41 -2.32
CA LYS A 186 -11.72 3.86 -0.96
C LYS A 186 -12.08 2.36 -0.90
N ARG A 187 -12.83 1.85 -1.89
CA ARG A 187 -13.12 0.42 -1.98
C ARG A 187 -11.88 -0.38 -2.43
N ILE A 188 -11.02 0.22 -3.24
CA ILE A 188 -9.73 -0.36 -3.63
C ILE A 188 -8.83 -0.48 -2.40
N THR A 189 -8.74 0.61 -1.61
CA THR A 189 -8.03 0.62 -0.31
C THR A 189 -8.53 -0.52 0.59
N ALA A 190 -9.85 -0.58 0.81
CA ALA A 190 -10.46 -1.60 1.67
C ALA A 190 -10.22 -3.02 1.16
N LEU A 191 -10.31 -3.26 -0.15
CA LEU A 191 -10.13 -4.58 -0.76
C LEU A 191 -8.70 -5.09 -0.57
N PHE A 192 -7.70 -4.29 -0.92
CA PHE A 192 -6.30 -4.72 -0.77
C PHE A 192 -5.86 -4.81 0.68
N HIS A 193 -6.36 -3.93 1.55
CA HIS A 193 -6.14 -4.06 2.99
C HIS A 193 -6.74 -5.36 3.55
N GLU A 194 -7.97 -5.70 3.17
CA GLU A 194 -8.62 -6.93 3.60
C GLU A 194 -7.84 -8.15 3.14
N LEU A 195 -7.56 -8.27 1.84
CA LEU A 195 -6.81 -9.41 1.30
C LEU A 195 -5.40 -9.49 1.90
N GLY A 196 -4.73 -8.36 2.12
CA GLY A 196 -3.38 -8.33 2.70
C GLY A 196 -3.32 -8.65 4.19
N SER A 197 -4.46 -8.61 4.87
CA SER A 197 -4.59 -8.94 6.30
C SER A 197 -4.95 -10.40 6.55
N ARG A 198 -5.30 -11.15 5.50
CA ARG A 198 -5.70 -12.55 5.57
C ARG A 198 -4.49 -13.44 5.92
N PRO A 199 -4.56 -14.27 6.98
CA PRO A 199 -3.46 -15.17 7.33
C PRO A 199 -3.30 -16.35 6.36
N ASP A 200 -4.37 -16.70 5.65
CA ASP A 200 -4.44 -17.76 4.65
C ASP A 200 -4.08 -17.29 3.23
N LEU A 201 -3.69 -16.01 3.07
CA LEU A 201 -3.17 -15.47 1.82
C LEU A 201 -1.79 -14.84 2.05
N PRO A 202 -0.71 -15.42 1.50
CA PRO A 202 0.62 -14.81 1.59
C PRO A 202 0.63 -13.40 0.98
N PHE A 203 1.25 -12.46 1.68
CA PHE A 203 1.27 -11.06 1.23
C PHE A 203 2.07 -10.86 -0.05
N SER A 204 3.14 -11.64 -0.25
CA SER A 204 3.90 -11.69 -1.50
C SER A 204 3.02 -12.06 -2.70
N VAL A 205 2.13 -13.04 -2.55
CA VAL A 205 1.16 -13.44 -3.57
C VAL A 205 0.19 -12.31 -3.88
N LEU A 206 -0.30 -11.59 -2.87
CA LEU A 206 -1.15 -10.40 -3.10
C LEU A 206 -0.40 -9.32 -3.91
N CYS A 207 0.87 -9.07 -3.58
CA CYS A 207 1.70 -8.11 -4.30
C CYS A 207 1.83 -8.47 -5.77
N ASP A 208 2.22 -9.72 -6.06
CA ASP A 208 2.54 -10.18 -7.40
C ASP A 208 1.29 -10.43 -8.27
N ARG A 209 0.17 -10.86 -7.66
CA ARG A 209 -1.01 -11.33 -8.41
C ARG A 209 -2.22 -10.42 -8.35
N ALA A 210 -2.25 -9.45 -7.45
CA ALA A 210 -3.34 -8.47 -7.38
C ALA A 210 -2.85 -7.05 -7.60
N ILE A 211 -1.92 -6.58 -6.76
CA ILE A 211 -1.47 -5.19 -6.78
C ILE A 211 -0.72 -4.89 -8.07
N GLN A 212 0.28 -5.71 -8.43
CA GLN A 212 1.05 -5.53 -9.65
C GLN A 212 0.17 -5.59 -10.91
N PRO A 213 -0.71 -6.59 -11.13
CA PRO A 213 -1.60 -6.62 -12.29
C PRO A 213 -2.57 -5.44 -12.34
N PHE A 214 -3.13 -5.03 -11.20
CA PHE A 214 -3.98 -3.83 -11.13
C PHE A 214 -3.21 -2.58 -11.58
N MET A 215 -2.02 -2.33 -11.02
CA MET A 215 -1.22 -1.16 -11.38
C MET A 215 -0.73 -1.21 -12.84
N ALA A 216 -0.43 -2.41 -13.37
CA ALA A 216 -0.07 -2.60 -14.77
C ALA A 216 -1.24 -2.27 -15.72
N GLU A 217 -2.46 -2.64 -15.34
CA GLU A 217 -3.67 -2.31 -16.10
C GLU A 217 -3.93 -0.79 -16.06
N VAL A 218 -3.83 -0.16 -14.89
CA VAL A 218 -3.92 1.31 -14.73
C VAL A 218 -2.91 2.01 -15.63
N GLY A 219 -1.63 1.63 -15.57
CA GLY A 219 -0.58 2.23 -16.40
C GLY A 219 -0.82 2.01 -17.91
N THR A 220 -1.42 0.88 -18.29
CA THR A 220 -1.79 0.63 -19.70
C THR A 220 -2.93 1.53 -20.15
N LEU A 221 -4.01 1.63 -19.37
CA LEU A 221 -5.13 2.51 -19.70
C LEU A 221 -4.72 3.99 -19.77
N TRP A 222 -3.79 4.41 -18.90
CA TRP A 222 -3.27 5.78 -18.93
C TRP A 222 -2.45 6.03 -20.20
N ARG A 223 -1.51 5.14 -20.56
CA ARG A 223 -0.71 5.26 -21.80
C ARG A 223 -1.58 5.26 -23.06
N GLU A 224 -2.68 4.52 -23.04
CA GLU A 224 -3.68 4.48 -24.13
C GLU A 224 -4.62 5.70 -24.13
N GLY A 225 -4.54 6.60 -23.15
CA GLY A 225 -5.42 7.76 -23.02
C GLY A 225 -6.86 7.42 -22.61
N ARG A 226 -7.10 6.21 -22.08
CA ARG A 226 -8.42 5.72 -21.65
C ARG A 226 -8.80 6.16 -20.24
N ILE A 227 -7.80 6.49 -19.42
CA ILE A 227 -7.95 7.18 -18.14
C ILE A 227 -6.98 8.38 -18.11
N ARG A 228 -7.27 9.39 -17.31
CA ARG A 228 -6.39 10.55 -17.11
C ARG A 228 -5.39 10.28 -15.98
N ILE A 229 -4.38 11.15 -15.90
CA ILE A 229 -3.37 11.10 -14.84
C ILE A 229 -3.97 11.17 -13.43
N GLY A 230 -5.10 11.88 -13.25
CA GLY A 230 -5.79 11.94 -11.96
C GLY A 230 -6.31 10.57 -11.50
N GLU A 231 -6.78 9.73 -12.42
CA GLU A 231 -7.24 8.37 -12.12
C GLU A 231 -6.05 7.45 -11.82
N GLU A 232 -4.94 7.57 -12.54
CA GLU A 232 -3.71 6.85 -12.20
C GLU A 232 -3.23 7.22 -10.79
N HIS A 233 -3.13 8.51 -10.46
CA HIS A 233 -2.76 8.96 -9.12
C HIS A 233 -3.73 8.43 -8.06
N GLN A 234 -5.03 8.42 -8.32
CA GLN A 234 -6.02 7.86 -7.38
C GLN A 234 -5.80 6.36 -7.14
N ALA A 235 -5.45 5.59 -8.16
CA ALA A 235 -5.13 4.18 -8.02
C ALA A 235 -3.89 3.98 -7.15
N SER A 236 -2.80 4.69 -7.48
CA SER A 236 -1.54 4.66 -6.73
C SER A 236 -1.74 5.03 -5.26
N GLN A 237 -2.51 6.08 -4.97
CA GLN A 237 -2.82 6.51 -3.61
C GLN A 237 -3.70 5.51 -2.84
N ALA A 238 -4.69 4.88 -3.50
CA ALA A 238 -5.54 3.89 -2.84
C ALA A 238 -4.75 2.62 -2.45
N VAL A 239 -3.83 2.18 -3.31
CA VAL A 239 -2.92 1.07 -3.00
C VAL A 239 -1.97 1.45 -1.87
N LEU A 240 -1.37 2.64 -1.93
CA LEU A 240 -0.47 3.13 -0.87
C LEU A 240 -1.17 3.17 0.49
N GLU A 241 -2.39 3.72 0.55
CA GLU A 241 -3.19 3.78 1.76
C GLU A 241 -3.43 2.38 2.34
N ALA A 242 -3.76 1.39 1.49
CA ALA A 242 -3.90 -0.01 1.92
C ALA A 242 -2.59 -0.57 2.51
N LEU A 243 -1.46 -0.31 1.84
CA LEU A 243 -0.14 -0.77 2.30
C LEU A 243 0.28 -0.12 3.63
N ILE A 244 0.00 1.17 3.83
CA ILE A 244 0.25 1.87 5.10
C ILE A 244 -0.54 1.20 6.24
N HIS A 245 -1.82 0.90 6.03
CA HIS A 245 -2.63 0.19 7.02
C HIS A 245 -2.10 -1.23 7.32
N LEU A 246 -1.55 -1.91 6.32
CA LEU A 246 -0.93 -3.23 6.49
C LEU A 246 0.40 -3.19 7.24
N SER A 247 1.17 -2.11 7.14
CA SER A 247 2.42 -1.88 7.90
C SER A 247 2.14 -1.51 9.36
N ALA A 248 1.05 -0.78 9.63
CA ALA A 248 0.70 -0.28 10.96
C ALA A 248 0.27 -1.38 11.96
N ARG A 249 -0.10 -2.58 11.49
CA ARG A 249 -0.56 -3.70 12.34
C ARG A 249 0.59 -4.39 13.08
N ARG A 250 1.18 -3.65 14.01
CA ARG A 250 1.86 -4.14 15.22
C ARG A 250 0.97 -3.89 16.45
N ASP A 251 -0.36 -3.80 16.27
CA ASP A 251 -1.32 -3.62 17.37
C ASP A 251 -1.40 -4.90 18.21
N GLY A 252 -0.51 -5.00 19.20
CA GLY A 252 -0.26 -6.18 20.02
C GLY A 252 1.24 -6.48 20.21
N ALA A 253 2.11 -5.83 19.44
CA ALA A 253 3.53 -5.85 19.76
C ALA A 253 3.74 -5.14 21.09
N ALA A 254 4.44 -5.83 21.98
CA ALA A 254 5.18 -5.25 23.08
C ALA A 254 5.78 -3.88 22.69
N PRO A 255 6.03 -2.99 23.67
CA PRO A 255 6.70 -1.71 23.42
C PRO A 255 7.87 -1.90 22.46
N ILE A 256 8.23 -0.84 21.73
CA ILE A 256 9.49 -0.77 20.95
C ILE A 256 10.65 -0.93 21.94
N VAL A 257 10.84 -2.13 22.46
CA VAL A 257 12.10 -2.65 22.89
C VAL A 257 12.81 -2.77 21.56
N ARG A 258 13.67 -1.79 21.29
CA ARG A 258 14.79 -2.02 20.39
C ARG A 258 15.53 -3.20 21.00
N SER A 259 15.15 -4.42 20.65
CA SER A 259 16.05 -5.53 20.91
C SER A 259 17.23 -5.22 20.02
N GLU A 260 18.39 -5.01 20.62
CA GLU A 260 19.66 -4.82 19.92
C GLU A 260 19.92 -5.97 18.91
N ASP A 261 19.15 -7.07 19.00
CA ASP A 261 19.18 -8.26 18.14
C ASP A 261 18.30 -8.22 16.87
N ARG A 262 17.56 -7.15 16.56
CA ARG A 262 16.76 -7.10 15.30
C ARG A 262 17.63 -6.73 14.11
N ARG A 263 17.70 -7.63 13.13
CA ARG A 263 18.35 -7.40 11.83
C ARG A 263 17.78 -6.15 11.15
N CYS A 264 18.65 -5.27 10.67
CA CYS A 264 18.25 -4.00 10.05
C CYS A 264 18.33 -4.08 8.51
N ALA A 265 17.32 -3.53 7.84
CA ALA A 265 17.28 -3.38 6.39
C ALA A 265 17.01 -1.93 5.97
N ILE A 266 17.64 -1.48 4.89
CA ILE A 266 17.35 -0.22 4.21
C ILE A 266 16.51 -0.51 2.97
N VAL A 267 15.41 0.21 2.77
CA VAL A 267 14.51 -0.02 1.63
C VAL A 267 14.11 1.30 0.99
N GLY A 268 14.20 1.42 -0.34
CA GLY A 268 13.79 2.61 -1.08
C GLY A 268 13.76 2.39 -2.58
N ALA A 269 13.29 3.38 -3.34
CA ALA A 269 13.42 3.41 -4.80
C ALA A 269 14.58 4.32 -5.20
N MET A 270 15.33 3.94 -6.23
CA MET A 270 16.49 4.69 -6.67
C MET A 270 16.14 6.07 -7.28
N SER A 271 17.14 6.92 -7.45
CA SER A 271 16.99 8.22 -8.11
C SER A 271 16.25 8.15 -9.44
N GLY A 272 15.31 9.07 -9.62
CA GLY A 272 14.42 9.15 -10.78
C GLY A 272 13.29 8.12 -10.77
N ASP A 273 13.26 7.16 -9.85
CA ASP A 273 12.13 6.26 -9.67
C ASP A 273 11.15 6.83 -8.65
N HIS A 274 10.05 7.38 -9.15
CA HIS A 274 8.97 7.93 -8.34
C HIS A 274 7.98 6.85 -7.86
N HIS A 275 8.13 5.58 -8.29
CA HIS A 275 7.27 4.49 -7.88
C HIS A 275 7.70 3.94 -6.52
N HIS A 276 6.93 4.23 -5.48
CA HIS A 276 7.20 3.74 -4.12
C HIS A 276 6.48 2.44 -3.75
N LEU A 277 5.49 1.99 -4.55
CA LEU A 277 4.61 0.87 -4.17
C LEU A 277 5.38 -0.44 -4.01
N GLY A 278 6.27 -0.76 -4.96
CA GLY A 278 7.11 -1.97 -4.88
C GLY A 278 8.03 -1.96 -3.65
N ALA A 279 8.69 -0.84 -3.38
CA ALA A 279 9.52 -0.65 -2.19
C ALA A 279 8.69 -0.78 -0.90
N MET A 280 7.46 -0.28 -0.88
CA MET A 280 6.55 -0.40 0.26
C MET A 280 6.12 -1.87 0.49
N CYS A 281 5.87 -2.63 -0.57
CA CYS A 281 5.62 -4.07 -0.46
C CYS A 281 6.82 -4.81 0.16
N VAL A 282 8.04 -4.53 -0.31
CA VAL A 282 9.28 -5.11 0.24
C VAL A 282 9.48 -4.74 1.71
N ARG A 283 9.20 -3.48 2.09
CA ARG A 283 9.22 -3.05 3.49
C ARG A 283 8.29 -3.91 4.35
N ILE A 284 7.03 -4.08 3.94
CA ILE A 284 6.05 -4.85 4.72
C ILE A 284 6.47 -6.32 4.82
N LEU A 285 7.01 -6.92 3.76
CA LEU A 285 7.53 -8.29 3.79
C LEU A 285 8.66 -8.44 4.83
N LEU A 286 9.61 -7.51 4.85
CA LEU A 286 10.70 -7.51 5.82
C LEU A 286 10.19 -7.30 7.26
N GLU A 287 9.29 -6.33 7.47
CA GLU A 287 8.67 -6.06 8.77
C GLU A 287 7.94 -7.30 9.32
N ARG A 288 7.18 -8.00 8.47
CA ARG A 288 6.49 -9.27 8.80
C ARG A 288 7.47 -10.41 9.11
N ASN A 289 8.65 -10.39 8.50
CA ASN A 289 9.74 -11.32 8.77
C ASN A 289 10.66 -10.87 9.92
N GLY A 290 10.24 -9.89 10.72
CA GLY A 290 10.93 -9.52 11.95
C GLY A 290 12.12 -8.57 11.78
N TRP A 291 12.33 -7.98 10.61
CA TRP A 291 13.36 -6.97 10.37
C TRP A 291 12.97 -5.61 10.95
N ASP A 292 13.96 -4.81 11.37
CA ASP A 292 13.81 -3.37 11.51
C ASP A 292 14.09 -2.70 10.16
N VAL A 293 13.12 -1.96 9.62
CA VAL A 293 13.21 -1.42 8.25
C VAL A 293 13.30 0.09 8.28
N GLN A 294 14.38 0.63 7.72
CA GLN A 294 14.54 2.06 7.45
C GLN A 294 14.07 2.32 6.02
N TYR A 295 12.86 2.86 5.89
CA TYR A 295 12.25 3.13 4.60
C TYR A 295 12.56 4.55 4.12
N LEU A 296 13.25 4.66 2.98
CA LEU A 296 13.72 5.93 2.41
C LEU A 296 12.70 6.58 1.47
N GLY A 297 11.71 5.81 1.01
CA GLY A 297 10.70 6.28 0.06
C GLY A 297 11.15 6.17 -1.40
N ALA A 298 10.66 7.08 -2.24
CA ALA A 298 10.99 7.15 -3.67
C ALA A 298 12.15 8.11 -3.94
N ASP A 299 12.69 8.06 -5.16
CA ASP A 299 13.68 9.02 -5.68
C ASP A 299 14.88 9.26 -4.75
N THR A 300 15.42 8.16 -4.20
CA THR A 300 16.51 8.22 -3.22
C THR A 300 17.88 8.11 -3.93
N PRO A 301 18.80 9.08 -3.73
CA PRO A 301 20.19 8.98 -4.17
C PRO A 301 20.90 7.72 -3.68
N ALA A 302 21.78 7.15 -4.52
CA ALA A 302 22.54 5.95 -4.20
C ALA A 302 23.45 6.14 -2.96
N GLU A 303 23.95 7.36 -2.78
CA GLU A 303 24.76 7.78 -1.65
C GLU A 303 24.00 7.67 -0.32
N GLU A 304 22.69 7.96 -0.32
CA GLU A 304 21.85 7.88 0.87
C GLU A 304 21.62 6.43 1.29
N PHE A 305 21.49 5.49 0.34
CA PHE A 305 21.44 4.06 0.68
C PHE A 305 22.72 3.63 1.41
N ALA A 306 23.89 4.01 0.91
CA ALA A 306 25.15 3.67 1.54
C ALA A 306 25.37 4.39 2.88
N ALA A 307 24.98 5.68 2.98
CA ALA A 307 25.05 6.43 4.22
C ALA A 307 24.15 5.84 5.31
N MET A 308 22.91 5.51 4.96
CA MET A 308 21.95 4.89 5.87
C MET A 308 22.39 3.48 6.28
N GLN A 309 22.89 2.67 5.34
CA GLN A 309 23.44 1.35 5.63
C GLN A 309 24.53 1.43 6.69
N ARG A 310 25.51 2.33 6.54
CA ARG A 310 26.59 2.51 7.53
C ARG A 310 26.06 3.02 8.87
N SER A 311 25.18 4.00 8.86
CA SER A 311 24.67 4.62 10.11
C SER A 311 23.82 3.67 10.96
N ARG A 312 23.28 2.61 10.33
CA ARG A 312 22.39 1.63 10.95
C ARG A 312 22.98 0.23 11.00
N GLU A 313 24.21 0.07 10.51
CA GLU A 313 24.88 -1.22 10.33
C GLU A 313 23.95 -2.26 9.68
N ALA A 314 23.20 -1.82 8.66
CA ALA A 314 22.18 -2.65 8.05
C ALA A 314 22.80 -3.81 7.27
N GLU A 315 22.27 -5.01 7.49
CA GLU A 315 22.71 -6.26 6.85
C GLU A 315 22.14 -6.41 5.44
N LEU A 316 21.08 -5.66 5.11
CA LEU A 316 20.38 -5.75 3.84
C LEU A 316 20.03 -4.35 3.32
N VAL A 317 20.32 -4.12 2.04
CA VAL A 317 19.83 -2.96 1.31
C VAL A 317 18.98 -3.44 0.14
N CYS A 318 17.72 -2.98 0.08
CA CYS A 318 16.78 -3.26 -0.99
C CYS A 318 16.49 -2.01 -1.81
N VAL A 319 16.76 -2.08 -3.11
CA VAL A 319 16.56 -0.99 -4.06
C VAL A 319 15.47 -1.38 -5.05
N SER A 320 14.37 -0.63 -5.07
CA SER A 320 13.33 -0.73 -6.09
C SER A 320 13.76 -0.03 -7.37
N PHE A 321 13.48 -0.68 -8.50
CA PHE A 321 13.82 -0.28 -9.86
C PHE A 321 12.62 -0.52 -10.79
N SER A 322 11.87 0.54 -11.06
CA SER A 322 10.70 0.53 -11.94
C SER A 322 10.92 1.43 -13.18
N PRO A 323 10.33 1.08 -14.34
CA PRO A 323 10.34 1.96 -15.52
C PRO A 323 9.90 3.40 -15.15
N PRO A 324 10.49 4.44 -15.77
CA PRO A 324 11.34 4.42 -16.96
C PRO A 324 12.83 4.15 -16.68
N ALA A 325 13.19 3.71 -15.48
CA ALA A 325 14.55 3.38 -15.13
C ALA A 325 15.19 2.35 -16.09
N SER A 326 16.46 2.58 -16.45
CA SER A 326 17.21 1.75 -17.41
C SER A 326 18.39 1.06 -16.74
N VAL A 327 18.94 0.02 -17.38
CA VAL A 327 20.14 -0.70 -16.90
C VAL A 327 21.29 0.25 -16.57
N ALA A 328 21.43 1.34 -17.33
CA ALA A 328 22.46 2.36 -17.08
C ALA A 328 22.26 3.08 -15.72
N HIS A 329 21.02 3.30 -15.31
CA HIS A 329 20.73 3.89 -14.00
C HIS A 329 21.06 2.91 -12.86
N MET A 330 20.72 1.61 -13.03
CA MET A 330 21.12 0.58 -12.06
C MET A 330 22.63 0.49 -11.94
N ARG A 331 23.37 0.45 -13.07
CA ARG A 331 24.84 0.43 -13.05
C ARG A 331 25.42 1.63 -12.32
N ARG A 332 24.92 2.84 -12.59
CA ARG A 332 25.33 4.04 -11.86
C ARG A 332 25.07 3.93 -10.35
N CYS A 333 23.91 3.40 -9.96
CA CYS A 333 23.59 3.16 -8.55
C CYS A 333 24.59 2.19 -7.92
N LEU A 334 24.89 1.08 -8.60
CA LEU A 334 25.86 0.08 -8.16
C LEU A 334 27.28 0.65 -8.04
N ASP A 335 27.74 1.42 -9.02
CA ASP A 335 29.06 2.06 -9.03
C ASP A 335 29.22 2.98 -7.79
N VAL A 336 28.22 3.83 -7.53
CA VAL A 336 28.20 4.72 -6.36
C VAL A 336 28.16 3.91 -5.06
N MET A 337 27.26 2.93 -4.94
CA MET A 337 27.19 2.09 -3.73
C MET A 337 28.48 1.31 -3.47
N SER A 338 29.20 0.91 -4.52
CA SER A 338 30.50 0.25 -4.45
C SER A 338 31.60 1.19 -3.93
N GLU A 339 31.62 2.44 -4.38
CA GLU A 339 32.57 3.47 -3.89
C GLU A 339 32.42 3.72 -2.38
N PHE A 340 31.19 3.70 -1.89
CA PHE A 340 30.87 3.94 -0.49
C PHE A 340 30.88 2.69 0.41
N TYR A 341 31.24 1.52 -0.15
CA TYR A 341 31.31 0.26 0.57
C TYR A 341 32.40 0.26 1.65
N ARG A 342 32.14 -0.45 2.75
CA ARG A 342 33.08 -0.66 3.86
C ARG A 342 33.12 -2.14 4.20
N ALA A 343 34.30 -2.76 4.07
CA ALA A 343 34.46 -4.20 4.30
C ALA A 343 34.22 -4.60 5.76
N GLU A 344 34.32 -3.64 6.69
CA GLU A 344 34.04 -3.82 8.11
C GLU A 344 32.54 -3.90 8.42
N LEU A 345 31.68 -3.46 7.50
CA LEU A 345 30.22 -3.47 7.63
C LEU A 345 29.60 -4.13 6.38
N PRO A 346 29.84 -5.44 6.18
CA PRO A 346 29.37 -6.14 4.99
C PRO A 346 27.84 -6.24 4.99
N TYR A 347 27.24 -6.21 3.80
CA TYR A 347 25.79 -6.29 3.63
C TYR A 347 25.41 -6.97 2.32
N HIS A 348 24.18 -7.48 2.27
CA HIS A 348 23.55 -8.01 1.07
C HIS A 348 22.82 -6.89 0.31
N LEU A 349 22.94 -6.89 -1.02
CA LEU A 349 22.26 -5.96 -1.90
C LEU A 349 21.21 -6.68 -2.74
N ALA A 350 19.96 -6.21 -2.64
CA ALA A 350 18.82 -6.75 -3.37
C ALA A 350 18.21 -5.67 -4.27
N PHE A 351 17.98 -6.01 -5.54
CA PHE A 351 17.19 -5.18 -6.45
C PHE A 351 15.89 -5.89 -6.82
N GLY A 352 14.87 -5.12 -7.16
CA GLY A 352 13.59 -5.65 -7.66
C GLY A 352 12.80 -4.59 -8.41
N GLY A 353 11.62 -4.98 -8.91
CA GLY A 353 10.72 -4.10 -9.68
C GLY A 353 10.59 -4.55 -11.14
N LEU A 354 9.65 -3.93 -11.87
CA LEU A 354 9.24 -4.38 -13.22
C LEU A 354 10.37 -4.39 -14.26
N GLY A 355 11.48 -3.69 -14.01
CA GLY A 355 12.68 -3.72 -14.86
C GLY A 355 13.66 -4.87 -14.58
N SER A 356 13.43 -5.65 -13.51
CA SER A 356 14.30 -6.76 -13.07
C SER A 356 14.53 -7.87 -14.11
N PRO A 357 13.52 -8.35 -14.88
CA PRO A 357 13.70 -9.48 -15.79
C PRO A 357 14.59 -9.18 -17.01
N LEU A 358 14.94 -7.91 -17.24
CA LEU A 358 15.73 -7.48 -18.40
C LEU A 358 17.25 -7.53 -18.14
N ILE A 359 17.68 -7.99 -16.96
CA ILE A 359 19.08 -7.92 -16.51
C ILE A 359 19.50 -9.27 -15.93
N GLU A 360 20.51 -9.89 -16.54
CA GLU A 360 21.20 -11.04 -15.96
C GLU A 360 22.05 -10.54 -14.77
N ALA A 361 21.66 -10.92 -13.54
CA ALA A 361 22.36 -10.53 -12.32
C ALA A 361 23.83 -11.01 -12.29
N GLU A 362 24.12 -12.08 -13.03
CA GLU A 362 25.41 -12.78 -13.11
C GLU A 362 26.54 -11.96 -13.75
N ALA A 363 26.22 -10.82 -14.38
CA ALA A 363 27.21 -9.93 -14.99
C ALA A 363 27.72 -8.81 -14.06
N VAL A 364 27.25 -8.74 -12.81
CA VAL A 364 27.57 -7.65 -11.87
C VAL A 364 28.43 -8.17 -10.72
N ASN A 365 29.74 -7.86 -10.78
CA ASN A 365 30.65 -8.04 -9.65
C ASN A 365 30.66 -6.78 -8.78
N GLY A 366 30.56 -6.95 -7.47
CA GLY A 366 30.68 -5.85 -6.52
C GLY A 366 31.11 -6.34 -5.13
N PRO A 367 31.38 -5.41 -4.21
CA PRO A 367 32.04 -5.74 -2.94
C PRO A 367 31.10 -6.30 -1.86
N TRP A 368 29.80 -6.37 -2.12
CA TRP A 368 28.76 -6.85 -1.21
C TRP A 368 28.85 -8.35 -0.90
N GLU A 369 28.27 -8.81 0.22
CA GLU A 369 28.22 -10.24 0.55
C GLU A 369 27.45 -11.05 -0.50
N SER A 370 26.40 -10.45 -1.04
CA SER A 370 25.71 -10.95 -2.22
C SER A 370 24.98 -9.83 -2.94
N PHE A 371 24.90 -9.94 -4.26
CA PHE A 371 24.01 -9.13 -5.08
C PHE A 371 22.99 -10.03 -5.77
N ARG A 372 21.69 -9.70 -5.64
CA ARG A 372 20.60 -10.46 -6.27
C ARG A 372 19.53 -9.53 -6.81
N ILE A 373 18.92 -9.92 -7.93
CA ILE A 373 17.77 -9.23 -8.52
C ILE A 373 16.57 -10.17 -8.44
N TYR A 374 15.46 -9.69 -7.88
CA TYR A 374 14.23 -10.46 -7.69
C TYR A 374 13.16 -10.03 -8.68
N PRO A 375 12.62 -10.96 -9.48
CA PRO A 375 11.57 -10.64 -10.45
C PRO A 375 10.20 -10.42 -9.81
N SER A 376 10.02 -10.80 -8.54
CA SER A 376 8.74 -10.79 -7.86
C SER A 376 8.90 -10.76 -6.33
N ALA A 377 7.85 -10.35 -5.63
CA ALA A 377 7.77 -10.38 -4.18
C ALA A 377 7.83 -11.81 -3.63
N GLU A 378 7.19 -12.78 -4.28
CA GLU A 378 7.27 -14.21 -3.93
C GLU A 378 8.71 -14.73 -4.02
N ALA A 379 9.46 -14.34 -5.06
CA ALA A 379 10.86 -14.73 -5.21
C ALA A 379 11.74 -14.15 -4.09
N PHE A 380 11.52 -12.89 -3.73
CA PHE A 380 12.22 -12.23 -2.63
C PHE A 380 11.88 -12.87 -1.27
N GLU A 381 10.61 -13.14 -0.99
CA GLU A 381 10.17 -13.77 0.25
C GLU A 381 10.71 -15.20 0.39
N ARG A 382 10.74 -16.00 -0.68
CA ARG A 382 11.38 -17.33 -0.66
C ARG A 382 12.85 -17.26 -0.26
N TRP A 383 13.59 -16.27 -0.77
CA TRP A 383 14.99 -16.08 -0.38
C TRP A 383 15.13 -15.64 1.08
N LEU A 384 14.28 -14.71 1.55
CA LEU A 384 14.27 -14.30 2.95
C LEU A 384 14.05 -15.49 3.89
N ASN A 385 13.09 -16.35 3.56
CA ASN A 385 12.72 -17.53 4.35
C ASN A 385 13.80 -18.62 4.34
N ALA A 386 14.60 -18.71 3.27
CA ALA A 386 15.75 -19.62 3.21
C ALA A 386 16.93 -19.18 4.10
N GLY A 387 16.84 -17.98 4.70
CA GLY A 387 17.90 -17.37 5.48
C GLY A 387 18.86 -16.59 4.60
N VAL A 388 18.97 -15.29 4.88
CA VAL A 388 19.88 -14.37 4.17
C VAL A 388 21.36 -14.81 4.24
N SER A 389 21.72 -15.63 5.24
CA SER A 389 23.05 -16.23 5.43
C SER A 389 23.21 -17.69 4.91
N GLY A 390 22.18 -18.28 4.29
CA GLY A 390 22.10 -19.72 4.03
C GLY A 390 22.70 -20.22 2.71
N VAL A 391 23.14 -19.36 1.80
CA VAL A 391 23.72 -19.77 0.51
C VAL A 391 25.09 -19.13 0.37
N LYS A 392 26.10 -19.74 0.99
CA LYS A 392 27.48 -19.62 0.48
C LYS A 392 27.41 -19.94 -1.00
N SER A 393 27.92 -19.05 -1.84
CA SER A 393 28.17 -19.31 -3.25
C SER A 393 28.69 -20.73 -3.41
N GLU A 394 27.92 -21.64 -4.01
CA GLU A 394 28.50 -22.89 -4.48
C GLU A 394 29.61 -22.48 -5.46
N PRO A 395 30.87 -22.86 -5.21
CA PRO A 395 31.90 -22.72 -6.22
C PRO A 395 31.49 -23.63 -7.36
N TRP A 396 31.25 -23.03 -8.52
CA TRP A 396 30.99 -23.70 -9.77
C TRP A 396 31.86 -24.95 -9.95
N ARG A 397 31.23 -26.11 -10.08
CA ARG A 397 31.87 -27.30 -10.64
C ARG A 397 31.64 -27.30 -12.14
N GLU A 398 32.69 -26.90 -12.85
CA GLU A 398 32.91 -27.18 -14.26
C GLU A 398 32.53 -28.64 -14.55
N SER A 399 31.46 -28.85 -15.30
CA SER A 399 31.14 -30.15 -15.87
C SER A 399 31.32 -30.04 -17.38
N ALA A 400 32.23 -30.89 -17.85
CA ALA A 400 32.87 -30.97 -19.16
C ALA A 400 31.92 -31.15 -20.35
#